data_AF-A0A2S1YP62-F1
#
_entry.id   AF-A0A2S1YP62-F1
#
_cell.length_a   1.000
_cell.length_b   1.000
_cell.length_c   1.000
_cell.angle_alpha   90.00
_cell.angle_beta   90.00
_cell.angle_gamma   90.00
#
_symmetry.space_group_name_H-M   'P 1'
#
loop_
_entity.id
_entity.type
_entity.pdbx_description
1 polymer ?
#
loop_
_entity_poly.entity_id
_entity_poly.type
_entity_poly.pdbx_seq_one_letter_code
_entity_poly.pdbx_strand_id
1 'polypeptide(L)'
;MKKIILMAAVSFSITAICQNQKKGSEKYLTDASQKEASKFTKELNEAVYKQLAFDDKTAFKDVDRGFIAPLINNGDIKDVISATEMNFMQNKEAPSTVNPSLWRHAQLVNRGGLYKVIDNIYQVRGQDLVNL
;
A
#
# COMPACT_ATOMS: atom_id res chain seq x y z
N MET A 1 -7.04 -74.40 15.97
CA MET A 1 -7.19 -73.10 16.68
C MET A 1 -8.21 -72.27 15.92
N LYS A 2 -9.44 -72.24 16.43
CA LYS A 2 -10.61 -71.46 15.95
C LYS A 2 -10.52 -70.06 16.62
N LYS A 3 -10.95 -68.94 16.04
CA LYS A 3 -12.36 -68.59 15.81
C LYS A 3 -12.50 -67.34 14.92
N ILE A 4 -13.44 -67.45 13.98
CA ILE A 4 -14.23 -66.39 13.35
C ILE A 4 -15.14 -65.76 14.41
N ILE A 5 -15.21 -64.42 14.49
CA ILE A 5 -16.27 -63.64 15.18
C ILE A 5 -16.46 -62.37 14.32
N LEU A 6 -17.47 -62.30 13.44
CA LEU A 6 -18.89 -61.97 13.65
C LEU A 6 -19.14 -60.49 14.02
N MET A 7 -20.02 -59.89 13.22
CA MET A 7 -20.53 -58.51 13.24
C MET A 7 -20.91 -57.97 14.63
N ALA A 8 -20.72 -56.67 14.82
CA ALA A 8 -21.64 -55.85 15.61
C ALA A 8 -21.80 -54.50 14.92
N ALA A 9 -22.88 -54.37 14.15
CA ALA A 9 -23.48 -53.08 13.86
C ALA A 9 -24.05 -52.55 15.18
N VAL A 10 -23.55 -51.42 15.66
CA VAL A 10 -24.24 -50.62 16.68
C VAL A 10 -24.57 -49.31 16.01
N SER A 11 -25.82 -49.22 15.55
CA SER A 11 -26.45 -47.94 15.27
C SER A 11 -26.56 -47.19 16.59
N PHE A 12 -25.85 -46.08 16.73
CA PHE A 12 -26.22 -45.07 17.71
C PHE A 12 -26.69 -43.85 16.93
N SER A 13 -28.02 -43.77 16.78
CA SER A 13 -28.72 -42.58 16.33
C SER A 13 -28.38 -41.45 17.30
N ILE A 14 -27.44 -40.58 16.93
CA ILE A 14 -27.30 -39.29 17.58
C ILE A 14 -28.27 -38.36 16.87
N THR A 15 -29.40 -38.21 17.54
CA THR A 15 -30.36 -37.12 17.46
C THR A 15 -29.72 -35.87 16.87
N ALA A 16 -30.37 -35.29 15.87
CA ALA A 16 -30.09 -33.92 15.47
C ALA A 16 -30.15 -33.04 16.72
N ILE A 17 -29.00 -32.72 17.29
CA ILE A 17 -28.88 -31.56 18.16
C ILE A 17 -29.07 -30.40 17.20
N CYS A 18 -30.32 -29.95 17.12
CA CYS A 18 -30.67 -28.63 16.66
C CYS A 18 -29.83 -27.70 17.53
N GLN A 19 -28.63 -27.35 17.06
CA GLN A 19 -27.84 -26.30 17.65
C GLN A 19 -28.70 -25.06 17.46
N ASN A 20 -29.43 -24.72 18.52
CA ASN A 20 -30.04 -23.43 18.70
C ASN A 20 -28.88 -22.44 18.64
N GLN A 21 -28.59 -21.96 17.44
CA GLN A 21 -27.66 -20.86 17.21
C GLN A 21 -28.29 -19.68 17.95
N LYS A 22 -27.90 -19.51 19.22
CA LYS A 22 -28.09 -18.24 19.90
C LYS A 22 -27.40 -17.22 19.02
N LYS A 23 -28.21 -16.49 18.27
CA LYS A 23 -27.81 -15.37 17.42
C LYS A 23 -27.31 -14.31 18.39
N GLY A 24 -26.06 -14.49 18.85
CA GLY A 24 -25.34 -13.48 19.58
C GLY A 24 -25.23 -12.30 18.64
N SER A 25 -25.89 -11.20 18.99
CA SER A 25 -25.58 -9.91 18.42
C SER A 25 -24.17 -9.57 18.87
N GLU A 26 -23.17 -10.11 18.18
CA GLU A 26 -21.79 -9.65 18.30
C GLU A 26 -21.81 -8.17 17.95
N LYS A 27 -21.74 -7.34 18.99
CA LYS A 27 -21.66 -5.90 18.86
C LYS A 27 -20.29 -5.62 18.25
N TYR A 28 -20.23 -5.38 16.95
CA TYR A 28 -19.00 -4.96 16.29
C TYR A 28 -18.46 -3.72 17.01
N LEU A 29 -17.41 -3.90 17.80
CA LEU A 29 -16.67 -2.81 18.41
C LEU A 29 -15.87 -2.15 17.29
N THR A 30 -16.46 -1.13 16.69
CA THR A 30 -15.79 -0.30 15.70
C THR A 30 -14.99 0.75 16.45
N ASP A 31 -13.67 0.69 16.30
CA ASP A 31 -12.73 1.69 16.79
C ASP A 31 -12.19 2.45 15.57
N ALA A 32 -12.32 3.77 15.61
CA ALA A 32 -11.92 4.67 14.52
C ALA A 32 -10.41 4.99 14.53
N SER A 33 -9.65 4.50 15.51
CA SER A 33 -8.20 4.70 15.54
C SER A 33 -7.50 3.99 14.38
N GLN A 34 -6.43 4.60 13.86
CA GLN A 34 -5.55 3.94 12.90
C GLN A 34 -4.88 2.73 13.55
N LYS A 35 -4.87 1.61 12.84
CA LYS A 35 -4.25 0.36 13.28
C LYS A 35 -2.93 0.15 12.56
N GLU A 36 -2.02 -0.54 13.23
CA GLU A 36 -0.79 -1.00 12.61
C GLU A 36 -1.05 -2.00 11.48
N ALA A 37 -0.08 -2.13 10.57
CA ALA A 37 -0.14 -3.16 9.54
C ALA A 37 -0.21 -4.56 10.17
N SER A 38 -1.20 -5.35 9.75
CA SER A 38 -1.33 -6.74 10.17
C SER A 38 -0.13 -7.58 9.70
N LYS A 39 0.09 -8.75 10.32
CA LYS A 39 1.12 -9.70 9.86
C LYS A 39 0.99 -10.01 8.36
N PHE A 40 -0.21 -10.28 7.89
CA PHE A 40 -0.49 -10.55 6.47
C PHE A 40 -0.12 -9.38 5.56
N THR A 41 -0.45 -8.15 5.97
CA THR A 41 -0.12 -6.93 5.21
C THR A 41 1.39 -6.74 5.11
N LYS A 42 2.12 -6.95 6.22
CA LYS A 42 3.59 -6.84 6.26
C LYS A 42 4.24 -7.84 5.30
N GLU A 43 3.83 -9.11 5.37
CA GLU A 43 4.35 -10.18 4.51
C GLU A 43 4.10 -9.91 3.02
N LEU A 44 2.92 -9.39 2.67
CA LEU A 44 2.61 -9.03 1.28
C LEU A 44 3.47 -7.85 0.78
N ASN A 45 3.66 -6.82 1.59
CA ASN A 45 4.52 -5.68 1.21
C ASN A 45 5.99 -6.10 1.08
N GLU A 46 6.50 -6.98 1.96
CA GLU A 46 7.84 -7.57 1.84
C GLU A 46 8.00 -8.44 0.59
N ALA A 47 6.96 -9.19 0.20
CA ALA A 47 6.99 -9.98 -1.02
C ALA A 47 7.15 -9.11 -2.27
N VAL A 48 6.50 -7.94 -2.31
CA VAL A 48 6.67 -6.97 -3.42
C VAL A 48 8.10 -6.44 -3.48
N TYR A 49 8.73 -6.15 -2.33
CA TYR A 49 10.14 -5.72 -2.28
C TYR A 49 11.08 -6.71 -2.98
N LYS A 50 10.82 -8.02 -2.82
CA LYS A 50 11.65 -9.09 -3.39
C LYS A 50 11.45 -9.28 -4.89
N GLN A 51 10.39 -8.74 -5.48
CA GLN A 51 10.02 -8.96 -6.88
C GLN A 51 10.47 -7.84 -7.82
N LEU A 52 10.81 -6.65 -7.30
CA LEU A 52 11.11 -5.47 -8.10
C LEU A 52 12.54 -4.98 -7.86
N ALA A 53 13.15 -4.38 -8.89
CA ALA A 53 14.50 -3.81 -8.83
C ALA A 53 14.50 -2.42 -8.14
N PHE A 54 14.52 -2.39 -6.80
CA PHE A 54 14.53 -1.14 -6.02
C PHE A 54 15.89 -0.43 -6.00
N ASP A 55 16.95 -1.16 -6.31
CA ASP A 55 18.33 -0.74 -6.52
C ASP A 55 18.54 0.00 -7.85
N ASP A 56 17.71 -0.25 -8.86
CA ASP A 56 17.68 0.60 -10.07
C ASP A 56 17.24 2.03 -9.69
N LYS A 57 18.11 3.02 -9.91
CA LYS A 57 17.84 4.44 -9.65
C LYS A 57 17.61 5.28 -10.90
N THR A 58 17.45 4.66 -12.07
CA THR A 58 17.29 5.34 -13.36
C THR A 58 16.12 6.33 -13.33
N ALA A 59 14.96 5.92 -12.79
CA ALA A 59 13.79 6.79 -12.68
C ALA A 59 14.04 8.07 -11.87
N PHE A 60 14.85 8.01 -10.79
CA PHE A 60 15.19 9.20 -10.01
C PHE A 60 16.06 10.17 -10.81
N LYS A 61 17.05 9.63 -11.54
CA LYS A 61 17.88 10.43 -12.45
C LYS A 61 17.06 11.07 -13.58
N ASP A 62 16.08 10.34 -14.12
CA ASP A 62 15.22 10.82 -15.20
C ASP A 62 14.25 11.90 -14.75
N VAL A 63 13.71 11.77 -13.54
CA VAL A 63 12.83 12.78 -12.94
C VAL A 63 13.56 14.11 -12.75
N ASP A 64 14.84 14.09 -12.35
CA ASP A 64 15.65 15.31 -12.17
C ASP A 64 16.24 15.87 -13.47
N ARG A 65 16.15 15.12 -14.58
CA ARG A 65 16.77 15.52 -15.85
C ARG A 65 16.17 16.81 -16.38
N GLY A 66 17.03 17.79 -16.66
CA GLY A 66 16.62 19.07 -17.21
C GLY A 66 15.97 20.02 -16.20
N PHE A 67 16.04 19.72 -14.90
CA PHE A 67 15.56 20.63 -13.85
C PHE A 67 16.25 22.00 -13.94
N ILE A 68 15.45 23.07 -13.90
CA ILE A 68 15.91 24.47 -13.96
C ILE A 68 15.72 25.16 -12.62
N ALA A 69 14.50 25.09 -12.07
CA ALA A 69 14.12 25.83 -10.88
C ALA A 69 12.99 25.13 -10.12
N PRO A 70 12.95 25.26 -8.78
CA PRO A 70 11.83 24.77 -7.98
C PRO A 70 10.56 25.60 -8.23
N LEU A 71 9.41 25.06 -7.82
CA LEU A 71 8.16 25.83 -7.80
C LEU A 71 8.22 26.94 -6.75
N ILE A 72 7.49 28.02 -6.99
CA ILE A 72 7.30 29.10 -6.02
C ILE A 72 6.60 28.54 -4.78
N ASN A 73 6.96 29.04 -3.58
CA ASN A 73 6.42 28.57 -2.31
C ASN A 73 6.51 27.04 -2.12
N ASN A 74 7.51 26.41 -2.73
CA ASN A 74 7.69 24.95 -2.73
C ASN A 74 6.51 24.17 -3.35
N GLY A 75 5.70 24.82 -4.19
CA GLY A 75 4.52 24.24 -4.82
C GLY A 75 3.22 24.42 -4.03
N ASP A 76 3.29 24.99 -2.83
CA ASP A 76 2.11 25.20 -2.00
C ASP A 76 1.24 26.34 -2.55
N ILE A 77 -0.05 26.04 -2.72
CA ILE A 77 -1.10 27.01 -3.03
C ILE A 77 -2.15 26.91 -1.92
N LYS A 78 -2.29 27.99 -1.16
CA LYS A 78 -3.23 28.08 -0.05
C LYS A 78 -4.63 27.62 -0.48
N ASP A 79 -5.23 26.75 0.32
CA ASP A 79 -6.58 26.19 0.14
C ASP A 79 -6.76 25.31 -1.12
N VAL A 80 -5.67 24.99 -1.85
CA VAL A 80 -5.71 24.18 -3.08
C VAL A 80 -4.79 22.96 -2.99
N ILE A 81 -3.49 23.16 -2.75
CA ILE A 81 -2.50 22.06 -2.69
C ILE A 81 -1.39 22.40 -1.69
N SER A 82 -0.99 21.38 -0.91
CA SER A 82 0.19 21.41 -0.03
C SER A 82 1.17 20.34 -0.51
N ALA A 83 2.09 20.73 -1.39
CA ALA A 83 3.16 19.85 -1.86
C ALA A 83 4.16 19.56 -0.74
N THR A 84 4.34 20.48 0.20
CA THR A 84 5.26 20.31 1.33
C THR A 84 4.79 19.27 2.34
N GLU A 85 3.48 19.16 2.60
CA GLU A 85 2.92 18.09 3.44
C GLU A 85 3.21 16.71 2.83
N MET A 86 3.18 16.63 1.50
CA MET A 86 3.54 15.44 0.76
C MET A 86 5.04 15.16 0.74
N ASN A 87 5.92 15.90 1.42
CA ASN A 87 7.35 15.54 1.48
C ASN A 87 7.68 14.46 2.52
N PHE A 88 6.71 13.98 3.30
CA PHE A 88 6.96 13.07 4.42
C PHE A 88 7.62 11.74 4.00
N MET A 89 7.44 11.29 2.75
CA MET A 89 8.02 10.05 2.21
C MET A 89 9.40 10.21 1.58
N GLN A 90 9.84 11.45 1.33
CA GLN A 90 11.08 11.73 0.61
C GLN A 90 12.30 11.17 1.34
N ASN A 91 13.16 10.46 0.62
CA ASN A 91 14.41 9.86 1.11
C ASN A 91 14.22 8.89 2.29
N LYS A 92 13.07 8.23 2.38
CA LYS A 92 12.76 7.23 3.40
C LYS A 92 12.38 5.89 2.79
N GLU A 93 12.61 4.82 3.53
CA GLU A 93 12.10 3.49 3.19
C GLU A 93 10.58 3.45 3.35
N ALA A 94 9.92 2.58 2.57
CA ALA A 94 8.48 2.41 2.67
C ALA A 94 8.12 1.82 4.04
N PRO A 95 7.19 2.42 4.80
CA PRO A 95 6.68 1.83 6.02
C PRO A 95 5.88 0.56 5.69
N SER A 96 5.74 -0.34 6.65
CA SER A 96 5.05 -1.61 6.42
C SER A 96 3.55 -1.48 6.11
N THR A 97 2.98 -0.29 6.32
CA THR A 97 1.59 0.07 6.00
C THR A 97 1.38 0.47 4.53
N VAL A 98 2.46 0.68 3.76
CA VAL A 98 2.37 1.15 2.37
C VAL A 98 3.10 0.18 1.44
N ASN A 99 2.50 -0.09 0.28
CA ASN A 99 3.17 -0.87 -0.76
C ASN A 99 4.47 -0.18 -1.20
N PRO A 100 5.61 -0.88 -1.26
CA PRO A 100 6.89 -0.23 -1.54
C PRO A 100 7.02 0.32 -2.96
N SER A 101 6.34 -0.27 -3.95
CA SER A 101 6.28 0.27 -5.31
C SER A 101 5.54 1.61 -5.34
N LEU A 102 4.40 1.68 -4.64
CA LEU A 102 3.63 2.91 -4.48
C LEU A 102 4.44 3.99 -3.75
N TRP A 103 5.17 3.61 -2.69
CA TRP A 103 6.03 4.53 -1.95
C TRP A 103 7.14 5.12 -2.81
N ARG A 104 7.80 4.28 -3.63
CA ARG A 104 8.80 4.74 -4.60
C ARG A 104 8.17 5.67 -5.64
N HIS A 105 6.99 5.34 -6.16
CA HIS A 105 6.28 6.19 -7.10
C HIS A 105 5.92 7.54 -6.49
N ALA A 106 5.42 7.56 -5.25
CA ALA A 106 5.12 8.79 -4.51
C ALA A 106 6.35 9.69 -4.36
N GLN A 107 7.53 9.12 -4.08
CA GLN A 107 8.78 9.89 -4.05
C GLN A 107 9.10 10.53 -5.42
N LEU A 108 8.91 9.78 -6.51
CA LEU A 108 9.21 10.23 -7.88
C LEU A 108 8.27 11.35 -8.35
N VAL A 109 6.96 11.20 -8.13
CA VAL A 109 5.97 12.20 -8.61
C VAL A 109 6.00 13.48 -7.79
N ASN A 110 6.44 13.42 -6.54
CA ASN A 110 6.54 14.57 -5.65
C ASN A 110 7.86 15.34 -5.83
N ARG A 111 8.23 15.56 -7.10
CA ARG A 111 9.41 16.33 -7.51
C ARG A 111 8.99 17.47 -8.43
N GLY A 112 8.40 18.50 -7.83
CA GLY A 112 7.89 19.68 -8.55
C GLY A 112 8.99 20.63 -9.05
N GLY A 113 8.73 21.32 -10.14
CA GLY A 113 9.62 22.35 -10.69
C GLY A 113 9.41 22.69 -12.15
N LEU A 114 10.25 23.60 -12.64
CA LEU A 114 10.41 23.92 -14.05
C LEU A 114 11.53 23.06 -14.64
N TYR A 115 11.24 22.44 -15.78
CA TYR A 115 12.14 21.54 -16.49
C TYR A 115 12.29 21.96 -17.95
N LYS A 116 13.51 21.83 -18.48
CA LYS A 116 13.80 21.87 -19.91
C LYS A 116 13.80 20.44 -20.44
N VAL A 117 12.89 20.13 -21.36
CA VAL A 117 12.83 18.82 -22.02
C VAL A 117 13.84 18.78 -23.16
N ILE A 118 13.74 19.75 -24.07
CA ILE A 118 14.68 20.02 -25.15
C ILE A 118 14.73 21.53 -25.40
N ASP A 119 15.52 21.97 -26.38
CA ASP A 119 15.53 23.38 -26.78
C ASP A 119 14.13 23.87 -27.13
N ASN A 120 13.73 24.99 -26.52
CA ASN A 120 12.43 25.64 -26.66
C ASN A 120 11.21 24.81 -26.20
N ILE A 121 11.40 23.66 -25.54
CA ILE A 121 10.32 22.88 -24.91
C ILE A 121 10.58 22.74 -23.42
N TYR A 122 9.65 23.27 -22.63
CA TYR A 122 9.71 23.30 -21.17
C TYR A 122 8.45 22.65 -20.59
N GLN A 123 8.56 22.19 -19.35
CA GLN A 123 7.42 21.67 -18.59
C GLN A 123 7.45 22.22 -17.16
N VAL A 124 6.27 22.56 -16.65
CA VAL A 124 6.03 22.77 -15.22
C VAL A 124 5.38 21.50 -14.67
N ARG A 125 6.04 20.87 -13.69
CA ARG A 125 5.60 19.61 -13.08
C ARG A 125 5.27 19.79 -11.61
N GLY A 126 4.30 19.02 -11.11
CA GLY A 126 3.98 18.92 -9.69
C GLY A 126 3.24 20.12 -9.09
N GLN A 127 2.73 21.05 -9.92
CA GLN A 127 1.88 22.15 -9.46
C GLN A 127 0.38 21.78 -9.51
N ASP A 128 0.03 20.85 -10.40
CA ASP A 128 -1.29 20.25 -10.59
C ASP A 128 -1.09 18.71 -10.75
N LEU A 129 -2.17 17.95 -10.85
CA LEU A 129 -2.17 16.52 -11.22
C LEU A 129 -1.56 16.29 -12.60
N VAL A 130 -1.67 17.27 -13.51
CA VAL A 130 -1.09 17.22 -14.85
C VAL A 130 0.09 18.20 -14.99
N ASN A 131 0.94 17.94 -15.99
CA ASN A 131 2.01 18.85 -16.36
C ASN A 131 1.47 19.94 -17.31
N LEU A 132 2.04 21.14 -17.21
CA LEU A 132 1.89 22.22 -18.19
C LEU A 132 3.12 22.29 -19.09
#